data_AF-A0A1Q7RVN5-F1
#
_entry.id   AF-A0A1Q7RVN5-F1
#
_cell.length_a   1.000
_cell.length_b   1.000
_cell.length_c   1.000
_cell.angle_alpha   90.00
_cell.angle_beta   90.00
_cell.angle_gamma   90.00
#
_symmetry.space_group_name_H-M   'P 1'
#
loop_
_entity.id
_entity.type
_entity.pdbx_description
1 polymer ?
#
loop_
_entity_poly.entity_id
_entity_poly.type
_entity_poly.pdbx_seq_one_letter_code
_entity_poly.pdbx_strand_id
1 'polypeptide(L)'
;MAEHKATIKWTLSQGEFLKGTYSREHTWRFDGGMTVAASSSPAAVRVPFSNPANVDPEEAFVASLSSCHMLTYLFIASRKGFEVTSYEDEAVGVMTNNEKGTPWVSAVTLHPRITYSGSKTPTAVEESQMHHAAHDGCFIANSVKTEVKVAS
;
A
#
# COMPACT_ATOMS: atom_id res chain seq x y z
N MET A 1 5.95 -22.70 -4.34
CA MET A 1 4.85 -21.75 -4.57
C MET A 1 4.27 -21.42 -3.21
N ALA A 2 4.15 -20.14 -2.86
CA ALA A 2 3.51 -19.72 -1.61
C ALA A 2 2.10 -19.22 -1.95
N GLU A 3 1.12 -19.55 -1.10
CA GLU A 3 -0.24 -19.01 -1.19
C GLU A 3 -0.44 -17.97 -0.08
N HIS A 4 -1.05 -16.83 -0.41
CA HIS A 4 -1.44 -15.79 0.55
C HIS A 4 -2.96 -15.69 0.62
N LYS A 5 -3.55 -15.83 1.82
CA LYS A 5 -5.01 -15.95 2.00
C LYS A 5 -5.57 -14.77 2.80
N ALA A 6 -6.70 -14.24 2.33
CA ALA A 6 -7.52 -13.30 3.06
C ALA A 6 -8.99 -13.74 2.99
N THR A 7 -9.68 -13.69 4.13
CA THR A 7 -11.13 -13.91 4.20
C THR A 7 -11.83 -12.57 4.40
N ILE A 8 -12.71 -12.20 3.48
CA ILE A 8 -13.48 -10.97 3.53
C ILE A 8 -14.90 -11.29 4.00
N LYS A 9 -15.38 -10.63 5.06
CA LYS A 9 -16.73 -10.84 5.60
C LYS A 9 -17.45 -9.52 5.77
N TRP A 10 -18.52 -9.35 4.99
CA TRP A 10 -19.53 -8.32 5.18
C TRP A 10 -20.83 -8.96 5.67
N THR A 11 -21.62 -8.22 6.44
CA THR A 11 -22.95 -8.62 6.88
C THR A 11 -23.82 -7.37 6.95
N LEU A 12 -25.07 -7.47 6.53
CA LEU A 12 -26.01 -6.36 6.63
C LEU A 12 -26.30 -6.07 8.12
N SER A 13 -25.59 -5.10 8.69
CA SER A 13 -25.73 -4.68 10.09
C SER A 13 -26.57 -3.41 10.25
N GLN A 14 -26.54 -2.53 9.25
CA GLN A 14 -27.21 -1.23 9.25
C GLN A 14 -27.68 -0.86 7.84
N GLY A 15 -28.74 -0.05 7.78
CA GLY A 15 -29.30 0.47 6.54
C GLY A 15 -30.07 -0.56 5.71
N GLU A 16 -30.45 -0.19 4.50
CA GLU A 16 -31.27 -1.02 3.61
C GLU A 16 -30.49 -1.35 2.33
N PHE A 17 -30.28 -2.65 2.08
CA PHE A 17 -29.45 -3.13 0.97
C PHE A 17 -29.96 -2.63 -0.39
N LEU A 18 -31.24 -2.85 -0.69
CA LEU A 18 -31.84 -2.50 -1.98
C LEU A 18 -31.97 -0.99 -2.22
N LYS A 19 -31.92 -0.18 -1.16
CA LYS A 19 -31.93 1.29 -1.28
C LYS A 19 -30.50 1.88 -1.34
N GLY A 20 -29.48 1.03 -1.25
CA GLY A 20 -28.08 1.45 -1.28
C GLY A 20 -27.60 2.18 -0.02
N THR A 21 -28.42 2.24 1.04
CA THR A 21 -28.13 2.95 2.30
C THR A 21 -27.44 2.08 3.36
N TYR A 22 -27.04 0.86 2.98
CA TYR A 22 -26.36 -0.08 3.86
C TYR A 22 -24.92 0.36 4.20
N SER A 23 -24.43 -0.02 5.38
CA SER A 23 -23.04 0.22 5.75
C SER A 23 -22.07 -0.61 4.91
N ARG A 24 -20.94 -0.02 4.49
CA ARG A 24 -19.84 -0.71 3.81
C ARG A 24 -18.81 -1.29 4.79
N GLU A 25 -19.00 -1.12 6.09
CA GLU A 25 -18.12 -1.71 7.09
C GLU A 25 -18.10 -3.23 6.98
N HIS A 26 -16.89 -3.79 7.01
CA HIS A 26 -16.64 -5.22 6.93
C HIS A 26 -15.28 -5.55 7.56
N THR A 27 -14.91 -6.83 7.54
CA THR A 27 -13.63 -7.27 8.13
C THR A 27 -12.79 -8.07 7.14
N TRP A 28 -11.47 -7.88 7.20
CA TRP A 28 -10.47 -8.73 6.54
C TRP A 28 -9.78 -9.60 7.59
N ARG A 29 -9.79 -10.92 7.40
CA ARG A 29 -9.11 -11.86 8.29
C ARG A 29 -7.99 -12.59 7.55
N PHE A 30 -6.80 -12.59 8.14
CA PHE A 30 -5.61 -13.23 7.61
C PHE A 30 -5.32 -14.54 8.33
N ASP A 31 -4.51 -15.40 7.72
CA ASP A 31 -4.16 -16.74 8.20
C ASP A 31 -3.45 -16.75 9.56
N GLY A 32 -2.66 -15.72 9.86
CA GLY A 32 -2.04 -15.51 11.17
C GLY A 32 -3.00 -15.07 12.29
N GLY A 33 -4.30 -14.96 12.01
CA GLY A 33 -5.34 -14.59 12.99
C GLY A 33 -5.63 -13.09 13.11
N MET A 34 -4.85 -12.23 12.44
CA MET A 34 -5.11 -10.79 12.40
C MET A 34 -6.45 -10.49 11.72
N THR A 35 -7.21 -9.57 12.31
CA THR A 35 -8.47 -9.06 11.74
C THR A 35 -8.39 -7.55 11.63
N VAL A 36 -8.63 -7.02 10.42
CA VAL A 36 -8.61 -5.59 10.11
C VAL A 36 -10.03 -5.13 9.84
N ALA A 37 -10.43 -4.02 10.48
CA ALA A 37 -11.68 -3.34 10.18
C ALA A 37 -11.53 -2.57 8.85
N ALA A 38 -12.46 -2.78 7.93
CA ALA A 38 -12.41 -2.24 6.59
C ALA A 38 -13.72 -1.54 6.20
N SER A 39 -13.65 -0.67 5.20
CA SER A 39 -14.78 0.03 4.60
C SER A 39 -14.49 0.29 3.11
N SER A 40 -15.45 0.85 2.38
CA SER A 40 -15.15 1.57 1.13
C SER A 40 -14.56 2.94 1.43
N SER A 41 -13.77 3.47 0.48
CA SER A 41 -13.29 4.85 0.55
C SER A 41 -14.44 5.87 0.59
N PRO A 42 -14.33 6.95 1.40
CA PRO A 42 -15.29 8.07 1.37
C PRO A 42 -15.40 8.76 0.02
N ALA A 43 -14.35 8.68 -0.82
CA ALA A 43 -14.34 9.23 -2.17
C ALA A 43 -15.26 8.45 -3.12
N ALA A 44 -15.43 7.14 -2.90
CA ALA A 44 -16.29 6.29 -3.70
C ALA A 44 -17.72 6.20 -3.14
N VAL A 45 -17.86 6.12 -1.82
CA VAL A 45 -19.15 6.04 -1.13
C VAL A 45 -19.16 7.06 0.00
N ARG A 46 -20.12 7.98 -0.02
CA ARG A 46 -20.21 9.05 1.00
C ARG A 46 -20.53 8.52 2.40
N VAL A 47 -20.08 9.28 3.39
CA VAL A 47 -20.53 9.19 4.79
C VAL A 47 -22.05 9.47 4.85
N PRO A 48 -22.85 8.73 5.66
CA PRO A 48 -22.44 7.75 6.68
C PRO A 48 -22.39 6.30 6.19
N PHE A 49 -22.41 6.03 4.89
CA PHE A 49 -22.42 4.64 4.38
C PHE A 49 -21.02 4.03 4.27
N SER A 50 -19.98 4.87 4.30
CA SER A 50 -18.58 4.50 4.53
C SER A 50 -18.12 4.96 5.92
N ASN A 51 -17.09 4.30 6.43
CA ASN A 51 -16.43 4.68 7.66
C ASN A 51 -14.95 5.07 7.38
N PRO A 52 -14.59 6.36 7.47
CA PRO A 52 -13.23 6.84 7.22
C PRO A 52 -12.20 6.43 8.27
N ALA A 53 -12.62 5.83 9.39
CA ALA A 53 -11.70 5.30 10.40
C ALA A 53 -11.20 3.87 10.08
N ASN A 54 -11.82 3.20 9.11
CA ASN A 54 -11.45 1.85 8.69
C ASN A 54 -10.66 1.90 7.39
N VAL A 55 -9.77 0.92 7.20
CA VAL A 55 -8.96 0.80 5.97
C VAL A 55 -9.86 0.61 4.76
N ASP A 56 -9.61 1.36 3.69
CA ASP A 56 -10.20 1.10 2.38
C ASP A 56 -9.25 0.31 1.44
N PRO A 57 -9.78 -0.33 0.37
CA PRO A 57 -8.96 -1.11 -0.55
C PRO A 57 -7.89 -0.29 -1.28
N GLU A 58 -8.16 0.98 -1.58
CA GLU A 58 -7.22 1.85 -2.28
C GLU A 58 -6.04 2.22 -1.36
N GLU A 59 -6.30 2.58 -0.10
CA GLU A 59 -5.28 2.80 0.93
C GLU A 59 -4.45 1.54 1.18
N ALA A 60 -5.10 0.38 1.31
CA ALA A 60 -4.40 -0.89 1.51
C ALA A 60 -3.52 -1.29 0.32
N PHE A 61 -3.95 -0.95 -0.90
CA PHE A 61 -3.17 -1.15 -2.12
C PHE A 61 -1.90 -0.30 -2.12
N VAL A 62 -2.00 0.99 -1.80
CA VAL A 62 -0.85 1.91 -1.65
C VAL A 62 0.10 1.41 -0.57
N ALA A 63 -0.43 1.05 0.60
CA ALA A 63 0.36 0.53 1.72
C ALA A 63 1.10 -0.77 1.36
N SER A 64 0.47 -1.68 0.59
CA SER A 64 1.09 -2.93 0.16
C SER A 64 2.26 -2.71 -0.79
N LEU A 65 2.16 -1.74 -1.70
CA LEU A 65 3.24 -1.35 -2.60
C LEU A 65 4.42 -0.73 -1.85
N SER A 66 4.14 0.26 -0.99
CA SER A 66 5.14 0.92 -0.15
C SER A 66 5.89 -0.10 0.73
N SER A 67 5.15 -0.96 1.44
CA SER A 67 5.72 -1.97 2.33
C SER A 67 6.59 -2.99 1.59
N CYS A 68 6.16 -3.45 0.41
CA CYS A 68 6.96 -4.35 -0.42
C CYS A 68 8.28 -3.71 -0.89
N HIS A 69 8.23 -2.45 -1.32
CA HIS A 69 9.43 -1.70 -1.69
C HIS A 69 10.37 -1.56 -0.48
N MET A 70 9.85 -1.10 0.66
CA MET A 70 10.60 -0.96 1.91
C MET A 70 11.32 -2.25 2.29
N LEU A 71 10.61 -3.39 2.32
CA LEU A 71 11.21 -4.68 2.70
C LEU A 71 12.35 -5.08 1.77
N THR A 72 12.20 -4.82 0.47
CA THR A 72 13.23 -5.10 -0.53
C THR A 72 14.42 -4.15 -0.36
N TYR A 73 14.16 -2.87 -0.10
CA TYR A 73 15.18 -1.86 0.18
C TYR A 73 16.01 -2.21 1.42
N LEU A 74 15.35 -2.51 2.55
CA LEU A 74 16.01 -2.89 3.79
C LEU A 74 16.89 -4.13 3.61
N PHE A 75 16.40 -5.12 2.85
CA PHE A 75 17.21 -6.28 2.48
C PHE A 75 18.48 -5.87 1.71
N ILE A 76 18.36 -5.04 0.67
CA ILE A 76 19.51 -4.59 -0.12
C ILE A 76 20.50 -3.78 0.73
N ALA A 77 20.00 -2.81 1.52
CA ALA A 77 20.82 -1.98 2.39
C ALA A 77 21.63 -2.84 3.38
N SER A 78 20.99 -3.85 3.99
CA SER A 78 21.67 -4.79 4.89
C SER A 78 22.80 -5.56 4.19
N ARG A 79 22.61 -5.97 2.93
CA ARG A 79 23.64 -6.69 2.14
C ARG A 79 24.79 -5.79 1.70
N LYS A 80 24.54 -4.49 1.53
CA LYS A 80 25.57 -3.48 1.25
C LYS A 80 26.26 -2.96 2.52
N GLY A 81 25.82 -3.38 3.70
CA GLY A 81 26.40 -2.98 4.98
C GLY A 81 26.04 -1.55 5.39
N PHE A 82 24.87 -1.06 4.98
CA PHE A 82 24.30 0.19 5.49
C PHE A 82 23.34 -0.13 6.65
N GLU A 83 23.54 0.53 7.78
CA GLU A 83 22.73 0.33 8.98
C GLU A 83 21.55 1.32 9.00
N VAL A 84 20.41 0.88 8.46
CA VAL A 84 19.15 1.64 8.52
C VAL A 84 18.55 1.55 9.91
N THR A 85 18.26 2.68 10.54
CA THR A 85 17.63 2.76 11.86
C THR A 85 16.17 3.18 11.82
N SER A 86 15.77 3.90 10.78
CA SER A 86 14.36 4.20 10.51
C SER A 86 14.09 4.26 9.01
N TYR A 87 12.87 3.89 8.65
CA TYR A 87 12.30 4.05 7.33
C TYR A 87 10.85 4.46 7.54
N GLU A 88 10.45 5.58 6.96
CA GLU A 88 9.08 6.05 6.93
C GLU A 88 8.72 6.42 5.50
N ASP A 89 7.54 6.05 5.03
CA ASP A 89 7.08 6.37 3.68
C ASP A 89 5.64 6.88 3.71
N GLU A 90 5.48 8.14 3.31
CA GLU A 90 4.18 8.79 3.10
C GLU A 90 3.73 8.59 1.66
N ALA A 91 3.47 7.34 1.28
CA ALA A 91 3.10 6.98 -0.09
C ALA A 91 1.73 7.54 -0.49
N VAL A 92 1.62 8.02 -1.73
CA VAL A 92 0.39 8.62 -2.28
C VAL A 92 -0.08 7.86 -3.52
N GLY A 93 -1.30 7.32 -3.47
CA GLY A 93 -2.00 6.76 -4.62
C GLY A 93 -2.90 7.76 -5.32
N VAL A 94 -2.92 7.74 -6.65
CA VAL A 94 -3.77 8.59 -7.48
C VAL A 94 -4.69 7.74 -8.32
N MET A 95 -6.00 8.00 -8.22
CA MET A 95 -7.00 7.40 -9.09
C MET A 95 -7.28 8.27 -10.31
N THR A 96 -7.30 7.66 -11.48
CA THR A 96 -7.73 8.29 -12.74
C THR A 96 -8.63 7.35 -13.53
N ASN A 97 -9.22 7.82 -14.62
CA ASN A 97 -9.91 6.96 -15.57
C ASN A 97 -8.91 6.42 -16.61
N ASN A 98 -8.98 5.12 -16.90
CA ASN A 98 -8.24 4.54 -18.02
C ASN A 98 -8.87 4.93 -19.38
N GLU A 99 -8.28 4.45 -20.48
CA GLU A 99 -8.75 4.68 -21.86
C GLU A 99 -10.22 4.27 -22.11
N LYS A 100 -10.76 3.37 -21.28
CA LYS A 100 -12.16 2.91 -21.33
C LYS A 100 -13.09 3.68 -20.39
N GLY A 101 -12.59 4.74 -19.75
CA GLY A 101 -13.34 5.52 -18.77
C GLY A 101 -13.53 4.83 -17.42
N THR A 102 -12.82 3.72 -17.15
CA THR A 102 -12.92 2.99 -15.88
C THR A 102 -11.94 3.55 -14.85
N PRO A 103 -12.40 3.91 -13.63
CA PRO A 103 -11.53 4.34 -12.55
C PRO A 103 -10.54 3.25 -12.13
N TRP A 104 -9.28 3.61 -11.90
CA TRP A 104 -8.24 2.73 -11.39
C TRP A 104 -7.14 3.54 -10.70
N VAL A 105 -6.35 2.92 -9.83
CA VAL A 105 -5.16 3.55 -9.25
C VAL A 105 -4.06 3.58 -10.32
N SER A 106 -3.90 4.71 -10.98
CA SER A 106 -2.99 4.85 -12.12
C SER A 106 -1.55 5.11 -11.72
N ALA A 107 -1.33 5.75 -10.57
CA ALA A 107 0.01 6.03 -10.07
C ALA A 107 0.09 5.88 -8.54
N VAL A 108 1.25 5.45 -8.06
CA VAL A 108 1.65 5.48 -6.65
C VAL A 108 3.04 6.11 -6.55
N THR A 109 3.16 7.17 -5.75
CA THR A 109 4.43 7.84 -5.48
C THR A 109 4.86 7.50 -4.05
N LEU A 110 6.05 6.94 -3.91
CA LEU A 110 6.68 6.61 -2.63
C LEU A 110 7.56 7.80 -2.20
N HIS A 111 7.50 8.17 -0.93
CA HIS A 111 8.24 9.26 -0.29
C HIS A 111 9.08 8.75 0.89
N PRO A 112 10.02 7.82 0.65
CA PRO A 112 10.81 7.23 1.72
C PRO A 112 11.73 8.26 2.38
N ARG A 113 11.68 8.32 3.71
CA ARG A 113 12.60 9.03 4.59
C ARG A 113 13.37 8.02 5.40
N ILE A 114 14.67 7.95 5.18
CA ILE A 114 15.53 6.91 5.74
C ILE A 114 16.59 7.54 6.62
N THR A 115 16.72 7.02 7.85
CA THR A 115 17.83 7.38 8.73
C THR A 115 18.82 6.23 8.79
N TYR A 116 20.10 6.57 8.69
CA TYR A 116 21.21 5.63 8.82
C TYR A 116 21.99 5.91 10.09
N SER A 117 22.69 4.89 10.57
CA SER A 117 23.67 5.01 11.65
C SER A 117 25.00 4.35 11.27
N GLY A 118 25.95 4.39 12.20
CA GLY A 118 27.31 3.90 11.97
C GLY A 118 28.17 4.86 11.16
N SER A 119 29.40 4.45 10.89
CA SER A 119 30.39 5.27 10.16
C SER A 119 30.22 5.23 8.64
N LYS A 120 29.36 4.34 8.13
CA LYS A 120 29.14 4.14 6.69
C LYS A 120 27.70 4.53 6.35
N THR A 121 27.53 5.69 5.74
CA THR A 121 26.26 6.18 5.20
C THR A 121 26.31 6.17 3.67
N PRO A 122 25.21 5.86 2.97
CA PRO A 122 25.21 5.87 1.52
C PRO A 122 25.34 7.30 0.99
N THR A 123 26.00 7.44 -0.16
CA THR A 123 25.87 8.63 -1.00
C THR A 123 24.48 8.68 -1.63
N ALA A 124 24.05 9.85 -2.12
CA ALA A 124 22.79 9.99 -2.83
C ALA A 124 22.67 9.05 -4.05
N VAL A 125 23.80 8.78 -4.72
CA VAL A 125 23.85 7.85 -5.86
C VAL A 125 23.63 6.40 -5.40
N GLU A 126 24.27 5.98 -4.31
CA GLU A 126 24.10 4.63 -3.77
C GLU A 126 22.67 4.41 -3.26
N GLU A 127 22.10 5.40 -2.60
CA GLU A 127 20.71 5.37 -2.13
C GLU A 127 19.73 5.26 -3.31
N SER A 128 19.90 6.10 -4.34
CA SER A 128 19.10 6.03 -5.57
C SER A 128 19.20 4.66 -6.25
N GLN A 129 20.41 4.09 -6.34
CA GLN A 129 20.60 2.75 -6.89
C GLN A 129 19.92 1.67 -6.04
N MET A 130 19.89 1.80 -4.71
CA MET A 130 19.16 0.89 -3.84
C MET A 130 17.65 1.01 -4.02
N HIS A 131 17.10 2.22 -4.19
CA HIS A 131 15.67 2.42 -4.49
C HIS A 131 15.28 1.81 -5.83
N HIS A 132 16.10 1.98 -6.86
CA HIS A 132 15.86 1.38 -8.17
C HIS A 132 15.88 -0.16 -8.11
N ALA A 133 16.92 -0.73 -7.50
CA ALA A 133 17.00 -2.19 -7.32
C ALA A 133 15.85 -2.74 -6.45
N ALA A 134 15.39 -1.98 -5.44
CA ALA A 134 14.25 -2.35 -4.63
C ALA A 134 12.92 -2.32 -5.39
N HIS A 135 12.76 -1.35 -6.30
CA HIS A 135 11.60 -1.30 -7.19
C HIS A 135 11.55 -2.52 -8.11
N ASP A 136 12.67 -2.84 -8.77
CA ASP A 136 12.77 -4.00 -9.66
C ASP A 136 12.54 -5.33 -8.93
N GLY A 137 13.00 -5.42 -7.68
CA GLY A 137 12.84 -6.60 -6.83
C GLY A 137 11.48 -6.72 -6.13
N CYS A 138 10.63 -5.68 -6.14
CA CYS A 138 9.37 -5.71 -5.41
C CYS A 138 8.30 -6.52 -6.15
N PHE A 139 7.83 -7.61 -5.53
CA PHE A 139 6.81 -8.49 -6.10
C PHE A 139 5.50 -7.76 -6.41
N ILE A 140 5.07 -6.84 -5.55
CA ILE A 140 3.79 -6.13 -5.72
C ILE A 140 3.88 -5.11 -6.86
N ALA A 141 4.99 -4.37 -6.98
CA ALA A 141 5.21 -3.47 -8.11
C ALA A 141 5.23 -4.23 -9.45
N ASN A 142 5.82 -5.43 -9.48
CA ASN A 142 5.80 -6.32 -10.65
C ASN A 142 4.44 -6.98 -10.94
N SER A 143 3.44 -6.79 -10.07
CA SER A 143 2.12 -7.42 -10.19
C SER A 143 1.02 -6.45 -10.65
N VAL A 144 1.34 -5.18 -10.88
CA VAL A 144 0.36 -4.12 -11.14
C VAL A 144 0.64 -3.40 -12.46
N LYS A 145 -0.41 -2.76 -13.01
CA LYS A 145 -0.28 -1.83 -14.14
C LYS A 145 0.02 -0.39 -13.70
N THR A 146 -0.17 -0.12 -12.42
CA THR A 146 0.00 1.19 -11.80
C THR A 146 1.45 1.65 -11.98
N GLU A 147 1.65 2.91 -12.37
CA GLU A 147 2.98 3.51 -12.38
C GLU A 147 3.44 3.69 -10.93
N VAL A 148 4.53 3.02 -10.53
CA VAL A 148 5.09 3.14 -9.17
C VAL A 148 6.42 3.86 -9.27
N LYS A 149 6.56 4.99 -8.57
CA LYS A 149 7.77 5.82 -8.60
C LYS A 149 8.21 6.19 -7.19
N VAL A 150 9.51 6.37 -7.00
CA VAL A 150 10.10 6.92 -5.78
C VAL A 150 10.36 8.40 -6.02
N ALA A 151 9.91 9.26 -5.10
CA ALA A 151 10.17 10.68 -5.15
C ALA A 151 11.68 10.93 -5.05
N SER A 152 12.21 11.73 -5.97
CA SER A 152 13.60 12.19 -6.03
C SER A 152 13.88 13.35 -5.09
#